data_AF-A0A9D2FT48-F1
#
_entry.id   AF-A0A9D2FT48-F1
#
_cell.length_a   1.000
_cell.length_b   1.000
_cell.length_c   1.000
_cell.angle_alpha   90.00
_cell.angle_beta   90.00
_cell.angle_gamma   90.00
#
_symmetry.space_group_name_H-M   'P 1'
#
loop_
_entity.id
_entity.type
_entity.pdbx_description
1 polymer ?
#
loop_
_entity_poly.entity_id
_entity_poly.type
_entity_poly.pdbx_seq_one_letter_code
_entity_poly.pdbx_strand_id
1 'polypeptide(L)'
;MKFTVKGIFLTLGIILLGFLFLIAPTYVMGMAKNYVIAYENKKEAQKEDHWIYDAKGRRFVYHDGSINREESQEIDGITYYFDSAGYVKTGWVQEMGQLYYRNPDGTPETGWFEDDSGKYYLDENGSPAIGWTDIEGKKYYFSSTGVMASGLTEIEGKQHLLNEDGSVSPGWAEKDGKKYYLDETGTISTGFRDIDGKTYFFREDGTMATGWISSGSDRYYMDADGAKATNAWIDEGGQRHYVGSDGKEAKGWITVDGKQYYLSEEGIVGSSGWMQQGDKWYFIASDGSSVTGLFENQGKWYFLTADGVLQEGWVESNGKKYYLANKQLMTGWRKIGDKQYYFNKDGSMATGWITIDGVSYFLKEDGSLDTTAIQQAGN
;
A
#
# COMPACT_ATOMS: atom_id res chain seq x y z
N MET A 1 81.89 79.99 15.01
CA MET A 1 82.82 78.88 14.69
C MET A 1 82.09 77.57 14.94
N LYS A 2 81.97 76.75 13.90
CA LYS A 2 81.20 75.49 13.85
C LYS A 2 81.75 74.47 14.86
N PHE A 3 80.92 73.94 15.76
CA PHE A 3 81.23 72.70 16.47
C PHE A 3 80.54 71.53 15.77
N THR A 4 81.37 70.54 15.42
CA THR A 4 81.14 69.49 14.46
C THR A 4 80.32 68.35 15.06
N VAL A 5 79.23 67.96 14.40
CA VAL A 5 78.29 66.85 14.74
C VAL A 5 78.94 65.44 14.65
N LYS A 6 80.27 65.34 14.58
CA LYS A 6 80.99 64.06 14.43
C LYS A 6 81.31 63.33 15.74
N GLY A 7 81.14 63.98 16.90
CA GLY A 7 81.43 63.36 18.20
C GLY A 7 80.29 62.53 18.79
N ILE A 8 79.03 62.92 18.56
CA ILE A 8 77.86 62.36 19.28
C ILE A 8 77.44 60.99 18.74
N PHE A 9 77.55 60.76 17.42
CA PHE A 9 77.16 59.48 16.81
C PHE A 9 78.13 58.32 17.12
N LEU A 10 79.43 58.61 17.28
CA LEU A 10 80.41 57.58 17.66
C LEU A 10 80.27 57.18 19.14
N THR A 11 80.00 58.15 20.02
CA THR A 11 79.74 57.88 21.44
C THR A 11 78.39 57.21 21.69
N LEU A 12 77.31 57.60 20.99
CA LEU A 12 76.03 56.88 21.08
C LEU A 12 76.15 55.45 20.55
N GLY A 13 76.89 55.23 19.45
CA GLY A 13 77.15 53.90 18.90
C GLY A 13 77.93 52.99 19.85
N ILE A 14 78.95 53.50 20.53
CA ILE A 14 79.74 52.74 21.52
C ILE A 14 78.92 52.46 22.79
N ILE A 15 78.08 53.39 23.24
CA ILE A 15 77.18 53.17 24.38
C ILE A 15 76.10 52.14 24.01
N LEU A 16 75.54 52.18 22.79
CA LEU A 16 74.56 51.21 22.33
C LEU A 16 75.18 49.81 22.14
N LEU A 17 76.41 49.71 21.61
CA LEU A 17 77.15 48.43 21.51
C LEU A 17 77.53 47.91 22.90
N GLY A 18 77.95 48.78 23.81
CA GLY A 18 78.28 48.43 25.19
C GLY A 18 77.06 47.96 25.97
N PHE A 19 75.91 48.60 25.79
CA PHE A 19 74.62 48.11 26.31
C PHE A 19 74.26 46.78 25.65
N LEU A 20 74.39 46.62 24.34
CA LEU A 20 74.14 45.33 23.67
C LEU A 20 75.04 44.22 24.23
N PHE A 21 76.31 44.49 24.53
CA PHE A 21 77.25 43.55 25.15
C PHE A 21 76.95 43.26 26.63
N LEU A 22 76.26 44.16 27.33
CA LEU A 22 75.81 43.98 28.72
C LEU A 22 74.51 43.18 28.80
N ILE A 23 73.57 43.38 27.86
CA ILE A 23 72.28 42.69 27.88
C ILE A 23 72.31 41.39 27.07
N ALA A 24 73.18 41.24 26.06
CA ALA A 24 73.29 40.02 25.25
C ALA A 24 73.64 38.78 26.08
N PRO A 25 74.59 38.80 27.03
CA PRO A 25 74.86 37.66 27.90
C PRO A 25 73.64 37.27 28.72
N THR A 26 72.91 38.23 29.29
CA THR A 26 71.70 37.96 30.08
C THR A 26 70.56 37.43 29.21
N TYR A 27 70.41 37.92 27.98
CA TYR A 27 69.38 37.48 27.05
C TYR A 27 69.68 36.08 26.49
N VAL A 28 70.94 35.82 26.10
CA VAL A 28 71.43 34.51 25.67
C VAL A 28 71.38 33.50 26.82
N MET A 29 71.71 33.90 28.05
CA MET A 29 71.63 33.03 29.23
C MET A 29 70.19 32.75 29.63
N GLY A 30 69.26 33.69 29.44
CA GLY A 30 67.81 33.46 29.58
C GLY A 30 67.26 32.47 28.56
N MET A 31 67.63 32.61 27.28
CA MET A 31 67.30 31.65 26.22
C MET A 31 67.90 30.26 26.48
N ALA A 32 69.17 30.20 26.91
CA ALA A 32 69.84 28.95 27.24
C ALA A 32 69.22 28.29 28.48
N LYS A 33 68.85 29.06 29.52
CA LYS A 33 68.17 28.54 30.71
C LYS A 33 66.78 28.01 30.37
N ASN A 34 66.01 28.72 29.56
CA ASN A 34 64.72 28.25 29.07
C ASN A 34 64.88 27.00 28.18
N TYR A 35 65.93 26.93 27.37
CA TYR A 35 66.26 25.75 26.58
C TYR A 35 66.65 24.55 27.45
N VAL A 36 67.47 24.75 28.48
CA VAL A 36 67.87 23.69 29.43
C VAL A 36 66.66 23.21 30.24
N ILE A 37 65.83 24.12 30.75
CA ILE A 37 64.58 23.76 31.45
C ILE A 37 63.64 23.01 30.52
N ALA A 38 63.47 23.46 29.27
CA ALA A 38 62.66 22.75 28.28
C ALA A 38 63.25 21.36 27.94
N TYR A 39 64.59 21.24 27.89
CA TYR A 39 65.29 19.99 27.64
C TYR A 39 65.19 19.01 28.82
N GLU A 40 65.35 19.50 30.05
CA GLU A 40 65.20 18.71 31.28
C GLU A 40 63.75 18.28 31.48
N ASN A 41 62.77 19.19 31.30
CA ASN A 41 61.35 18.86 31.33
C ASN A 41 60.99 17.83 30.26
N LYS A 42 61.57 17.93 29.05
CA LYS A 42 61.38 16.93 27.99
C LYS A 42 61.96 15.56 28.40
N LYS A 43 63.08 15.54 29.10
CA LYS A 43 63.73 14.32 29.57
C LYS A 43 63.01 13.67 30.76
N GLU A 44 62.40 14.48 31.63
CA GLU A 44 61.54 14.00 32.72
C GLU A 44 60.17 13.52 32.20
N ALA A 45 59.55 14.25 31.25
CA ALA A 45 58.31 13.82 30.60
C ALA A 45 58.46 12.49 29.82
N GLN A 46 59.66 12.19 29.33
CA GLN A 46 59.97 10.89 28.69
C GLN A 46 60.02 9.72 29.68
N LYS A 47 59.91 9.95 30.99
CA LYS A 47 59.82 8.88 32.01
C LYS A 47 58.38 8.52 32.37
N GLU A 48 57.40 9.24 31.83
CA GLU A 48 55.98 8.93 31.97
C GLU A 48 55.40 8.50 30.62
N ASP A 49 54.29 7.78 30.65
CA ASP A 49 53.58 7.43 29.43
C ASP A 49 52.97 8.70 28.81
N HIS A 50 53.16 8.91 27.51
CA HIS A 50 52.80 10.19 26.90
C HIS A 50 52.40 10.07 25.42
N TRP A 51 51.61 11.04 24.97
CA TRP A 51 51.24 11.20 23.57
C TRP A 51 52.31 11.99 22.79
N ILE A 52 52.67 11.48 21.62
CA ILE A 52 53.48 12.19 20.62
C ILE A 52 52.59 12.56 19.44
N TYR A 53 52.69 13.82 19.00
CA TYR A 53 51.95 14.37 17.88
C TYR A 53 52.90 14.81 16.77
N ASP A 54 52.65 14.38 15.54
CA ASP A 54 53.39 14.82 14.36
C ASP A 54 52.49 14.86 13.10
N ALA A 55 53.09 15.14 11.93
CA ALA A 55 52.37 15.28 10.67
C ALA A 55 51.66 13.99 10.20
N LYS A 56 51.99 12.83 10.77
CA LYS A 56 51.34 11.55 10.47
C LYS A 56 50.17 11.24 11.39
N GLY A 57 50.03 11.97 12.51
CA GLY A 57 48.99 11.78 13.50
C GLY A 57 49.56 11.76 14.91
N ARG A 58 48.92 10.99 15.79
CA ARG A 58 49.35 10.83 17.18
C ARG A 58 49.63 9.38 17.54
N ARG A 59 50.54 9.15 18.47
CA ARG A 59 50.89 7.83 19.01
C ARG A 59 51.15 7.90 20.51
N PHE A 60 50.95 6.79 21.19
CA PHE A 60 51.23 6.68 22.61
C PHE A 60 52.56 5.95 22.83
N VAL A 61 53.42 6.52 23.68
CA VAL A 61 54.72 5.96 24.02
C VAL A 61 54.77 5.71 25.52
N TYR A 62 55.00 4.45 25.89
CA TYR A 62 55.16 4.06 27.29
C TYR A 62 56.51 4.52 27.84
N HIS A 63 56.63 4.58 29.16
CA HIS A 63 57.82 5.01 29.89
C HIS A 63 59.08 4.17 29.56
N ASP A 64 58.91 2.94 29.07
CA ASP A 64 59.99 2.05 28.62
C ASP A 64 60.38 2.25 27.14
N GLY A 65 59.71 3.18 26.45
CA GLY A 65 59.90 3.49 25.04
C GLY A 65 59.16 2.56 24.08
N SER A 66 58.39 1.58 24.57
CA SER A 66 57.53 0.74 23.75
C SER A 66 56.30 1.53 23.24
N ILE A 67 55.66 0.99 22.19
CA ILE A 67 54.46 1.58 21.57
C ILE A 67 53.50 0.47 21.17
N ASN A 68 52.19 0.78 21.19
CA ASN A 68 51.13 -0.10 20.70
C ASN A 68 51.20 -0.24 19.17
N ARG A 69 50.92 -1.42 18.62
CA ARG A 69 50.88 -1.65 17.16
C ARG A 69 49.83 -2.70 16.78
N GLU A 70 49.04 -2.38 15.76
CA GLU A 70 47.99 -3.26 15.22
C GLU A 70 47.01 -3.77 16.29
N GLU A 71 46.77 -2.96 17.31
CA GLU A 71 45.98 -3.34 18.49
C GLU A 71 45.16 -2.17 19.02
N SER A 72 44.08 -2.50 19.72
CA SER A 72 43.32 -1.55 20.53
C SER A 72 43.91 -1.45 21.93
N GLN A 73 44.06 -0.23 22.42
CA GLN A 73 44.51 0.05 23.79
C GLN A 73 43.66 1.15 24.41
N GLU A 74 43.14 0.88 25.62
CA GLU A 74 42.47 1.88 26.44
C GLU A 74 43.52 2.79 27.11
N ILE A 75 43.39 4.09 26.92
CA ILE A 75 44.23 5.13 27.49
C ILE A 75 43.30 6.21 28.03
N ASP A 76 43.41 6.51 29.33
CA ASP A 76 42.56 7.49 30.03
C ASP A 76 41.06 7.25 29.84
N GLY A 77 40.64 5.98 29.80
CA GLY A 77 39.24 5.57 29.62
C GLY A 77 38.72 5.65 28.18
N ILE A 78 39.60 5.88 27.20
CA ILE A 78 39.25 5.90 25.78
C ILE A 78 40.05 4.83 25.04
N THR A 79 39.36 3.97 24.30
CA THR A 79 39.98 2.93 23.46
C THR A 79 40.44 3.50 22.12
N TYR A 80 41.73 3.41 21.86
CA TYR A 80 42.36 3.81 20.60
C TYR A 80 42.90 2.60 19.85
N TYR A 81 42.70 2.57 18.53
CA TYR A 81 43.30 1.56 17.67
C TYR A 81 44.55 2.10 16.99
N PHE A 82 45.66 1.35 17.09
CA PHE A 82 46.96 1.74 16.56
C PHE A 82 47.30 0.94 15.29
N ASP A 83 47.85 1.62 14.29
CA ASP A 83 48.35 0.98 13.07
C ASP A 83 49.70 0.27 13.28
N SER A 84 50.25 -0.35 12.24
CA SER A 84 51.53 -1.06 12.30
C SER A 84 52.74 -0.17 12.57
N ALA A 85 52.64 1.14 12.34
CA ALA A 85 53.65 2.13 12.69
C ALA A 85 53.44 2.72 14.10
N GLY A 86 52.35 2.35 14.76
CA GLY A 86 51.94 2.77 16.09
C GLY A 86 51.22 4.12 16.14
N TYR A 87 50.67 4.60 15.02
CA TYR A 87 49.83 5.80 15.00
C TYR A 87 48.35 5.43 15.17
N VAL A 88 47.59 6.29 15.85
CA VAL A 88 46.15 6.11 16.04
C VAL A 88 45.43 6.19 14.69
N LYS A 89 44.59 5.18 14.40
CA LYS A 89 43.70 5.17 13.25
C LYS A 89 42.47 6.05 13.48
N THR A 90 41.99 6.64 12.41
CA THR A 90 40.75 7.44 12.34
C THR A 90 39.87 6.92 11.21
N GLY A 91 38.58 7.24 11.23
CA GLY A 91 37.57 6.71 10.32
C GLY A 91 37.18 5.27 10.64
N TRP A 92 36.73 4.52 9.63
CA TRP A 92 36.37 3.11 9.78
C TRP A 92 37.60 2.22 10.03
N VAL A 93 37.56 1.47 11.12
CA VAL A 93 38.56 0.51 11.57
C VAL A 93 37.89 -0.87 11.71
N GLN A 94 38.57 -1.93 11.29
CA GLN A 94 38.09 -3.30 11.45
C GLN A 94 39.02 -4.11 12.36
N GLU A 95 38.46 -4.70 13.41
CA GLU A 95 39.19 -5.52 14.39
C GLU A 95 38.44 -6.82 14.65
N MET A 96 39.11 -7.95 14.46
CA MET A 96 38.53 -9.29 14.67
C MET A 96 37.18 -9.50 13.97
N GLY A 97 36.96 -8.82 12.84
CA GLY A 97 35.71 -8.88 12.06
C GLY A 97 34.64 -7.84 12.43
N GLN A 98 34.82 -7.09 13.52
CA GLN A 98 33.92 -6.01 13.95
C GLN A 98 34.40 -4.65 13.41
N LEU A 99 33.45 -3.78 13.06
CA LEU A 99 33.74 -2.43 12.58
C LEU A 99 33.62 -1.41 13.71
N TYR A 100 34.47 -0.39 13.69
CA TYR A 100 34.43 0.74 14.62
C TYR A 100 34.68 2.02 13.85
N TYR A 101 33.94 3.09 14.14
CA TYR A 101 34.25 4.42 13.64
C TYR A 101 35.03 5.23 14.68
N ARG A 102 36.17 5.79 14.25
CA ARG A 102 37.03 6.64 15.06
C ARG A 102 37.00 8.06 14.53
N ASN A 103 36.74 9.02 15.41
CA ASN A 103 36.79 10.44 15.10
C ASN A 103 38.18 10.87 14.58
N PRO A 104 38.31 12.08 14.01
CA PRO A 104 39.62 12.60 13.58
C PRO A 104 40.66 12.69 14.71
N ASP A 105 40.22 12.76 15.96
CA ASP A 105 41.08 12.69 17.14
C ASP A 105 41.28 11.26 17.66
N GLY A 106 40.73 10.24 17.00
CA GLY A 106 40.85 8.83 17.35
C GLY A 106 39.89 8.33 18.42
N THR A 107 39.07 9.20 19.02
CA THR A 107 38.04 8.79 19.97
C THR A 107 36.90 8.02 19.27
N PRO A 108 36.13 7.16 19.94
CA PRO A 108 34.94 6.56 19.36
C PRO A 108 33.89 7.62 18.98
N GLU A 109 33.30 7.49 17.79
CA GLU A 109 32.06 8.23 17.47
C GLU A 109 30.87 7.45 18.02
N THR A 110 29.87 8.13 18.57
CA THR A 110 28.72 7.46 19.24
C THR A 110 27.39 8.05 18.79
N GLY A 111 26.32 7.25 18.79
CA GLY A 111 24.99 7.66 18.36
C GLY A 111 24.83 7.71 16.84
N TRP A 112 23.97 8.60 16.34
CA TRP A 112 23.67 8.72 14.91
C TRP A 112 24.86 9.29 14.13
N PHE A 113 25.34 8.53 13.15
CA PHE A 113 26.44 8.90 12.26
C PHE A 113 26.01 8.72 10.79
N GLU A 114 26.47 9.58 9.90
CA GLU A 114 26.14 9.50 8.47
C GLU A 114 27.39 9.76 7.62
N ASP A 115 27.60 8.90 6.63
CA ASP A 115 28.61 9.08 5.59
C ASP A 115 28.02 8.82 4.19
N ASP A 116 28.87 8.81 3.16
CA ASP A 116 28.45 8.62 1.77
C ASP A 116 27.76 7.26 1.52
N SER A 117 27.91 6.28 2.42
CA SER A 117 27.27 4.96 2.34
C SER A 117 25.88 4.94 2.96
N GLY A 118 25.60 5.86 3.90
CA GLY A 118 24.30 6.00 4.56
C GLY A 118 24.41 6.32 6.05
N LYS A 119 23.32 6.05 6.78
CA LYS A 119 23.19 6.32 8.22
C LYS A 119 23.50 5.09 9.06
N TYR A 120 24.09 5.30 10.22
CA TYR A 120 24.51 4.30 11.19
C TYR A 120 24.06 4.74 12.59
N TYR A 121 23.97 3.79 13.50
CA TYR A 121 23.88 4.07 14.93
C TYR A 121 25.02 3.37 15.65
N LEU A 122 25.94 4.15 16.20
CA LEU A 122 27.18 3.68 16.79
C LEU A 122 27.02 3.55 18.32
N ASP A 123 27.47 2.44 18.89
CA ASP A 123 27.52 2.24 20.33
C ASP A 123 28.60 3.11 21.02
N GLU A 124 28.76 2.99 22.34
CA GLU A 124 29.75 3.75 23.11
C GLU A 124 31.22 3.51 22.67
N ASN A 125 31.48 2.39 21.98
CA ASN A 125 32.79 2.03 21.46
C ASN A 125 32.95 2.37 19.97
N GLY A 126 31.93 2.95 19.34
CA GLY A 126 31.90 3.29 17.93
C GLY A 126 31.57 2.13 17.00
N SER A 127 31.09 0.99 17.53
CA SER A 127 30.63 -0.13 16.73
C SER A 127 29.21 0.12 16.21
N PRO A 128 28.94 -0.08 14.91
CA PRO A 128 27.60 0.13 14.38
C PRO A 128 26.64 -0.97 14.80
N ALA A 129 25.39 -0.58 15.08
CA ALA A 129 24.27 -1.49 15.23
C ALA A 129 24.04 -2.31 13.94
N ILE A 130 23.61 -3.56 14.10
CA ILE A 130 23.29 -4.48 13.00
C ILE A 130 21.94 -5.17 13.27
N GLY A 131 21.18 -5.41 12.21
CA GLY A 131 19.85 -6.00 12.30
C GLY A 131 18.82 -5.09 12.97
N TRP A 132 17.75 -5.70 13.50
CA TRP A 132 16.68 -5.00 14.20
C TRP A 132 17.17 -4.41 15.52
N THR A 133 17.02 -3.09 15.67
CA THR A 133 17.48 -2.33 16.86
C THR A 133 16.41 -1.34 17.31
N ASP A 134 16.13 -1.30 18.61
CA ASP A 134 15.25 -0.29 19.22
C ASP A 134 16.07 0.88 19.77
N ILE A 135 15.80 2.08 19.26
CA ILE A 135 16.48 3.33 19.64
C ILE A 135 15.38 4.32 20.05
N GLU A 136 15.40 4.74 21.32
CA GLU A 136 14.43 5.69 21.88
C GLU A 136 12.95 5.27 21.68
N GLY A 137 12.67 3.96 21.70
CA GLY A 137 11.32 3.41 21.52
C GLY A 137 10.84 3.35 20.06
N LYS A 138 11.71 3.69 19.10
CA LYS A 138 11.49 3.44 17.67
C LYS A 138 12.34 2.25 17.21
N LYS A 139 11.78 1.43 16.34
CA LYS A 139 12.48 0.27 15.77
C LYS A 139 13.08 0.63 14.42
N TYR A 140 14.34 0.23 14.22
CA TYR A 140 15.12 0.42 13.00
C TYR A 140 15.72 -0.91 12.56
N TYR A 141 16.10 -1.00 11.28
CA TYR A 141 16.89 -2.12 10.78
C TYR A 141 18.19 -1.63 10.18
N PHE A 142 19.31 -2.23 10.59
CA PHE A 142 20.63 -1.97 10.03
C PHE A 142 21.11 -3.20 9.27
N SER A 143 21.74 -3.00 8.11
CA SER A 143 22.31 -4.07 7.30
C SER A 143 23.45 -4.79 8.04
N SER A 144 23.98 -5.86 7.47
CA SER A 144 25.18 -6.53 8.01
C SER A 144 26.43 -5.65 8.03
N THR A 145 26.43 -4.52 7.32
CA THR A 145 27.50 -3.51 7.35
C THR A 145 27.15 -2.30 8.21
N GLY A 146 26.00 -2.32 8.91
CA GLY A 146 25.57 -1.26 9.80
C GLY A 146 24.83 -0.10 9.14
N VAL A 147 24.56 -0.16 7.83
CA VAL A 147 23.80 0.90 7.13
C VAL A 147 22.32 0.73 7.41
N MET A 148 21.67 1.80 7.87
CA MET A 148 20.25 1.84 8.18
C MET A 148 19.38 1.68 6.93
N ALA A 149 18.41 0.78 6.98
CA ALA A 149 17.39 0.65 5.96
C ALA A 149 16.34 1.77 6.05
N SER A 150 15.80 2.16 4.91
CA SER A 150 14.69 3.11 4.79
C SER A 150 13.85 2.76 3.56
N GLY A 151 12.60 3.22 3.51
CA GLY A 151 11.70 2.92 2.41
C GLY A 151 11.39 1.43 2.26
N LEU A 152 11.15 0.98 1.03
CA LEU A 152 10.79 -0.40 0.75
C LEU A 152 12.06 -1.27 0.71
N THR A 153 12.21 -2.16 1.70
CA THR A 153 13.40 -2.99 1.89
C THR A 153 13.03 -4.45 2.10
N GLU A 154 13.74 -5.37 1.44
CA GLU A 154 13.61 -6.80 1.72
C GLU A 154 14.47 -7.19 2.92
N ILE A 155 13.83 -7.72 3.96
CA ILE A 155 14.48 -8.20 5.18
C ILE A 155 13.97 -9.62 5.43
N GLU A 156 14.90 -10.58 5.48
CA GLU A 156 14.60 -12.01 5.72
C GLU A 156 13.54 -12.59 4.75
N GLY A 157 13.58 -12.16 3.48
CA GLY A 157 12.65 -12.61 2.44
C GLY A 157 11.25 -11.98 2.52
N LYS A 158 11.06 -10.94 3.36
CA LYS A 158 9.82 -10.19 3.47
C LYS A 158 10.05 -8.71 3.17
N GLN A 159 9.13 -8.12 2.44
CA GLN A 159 9.16 -6.69 2.16
C GLN A 159 8.66 -5.89 3.37
N HIS A 160 9.46 -4.91 3.77
CA HIS A 160 9.15 -3.98 4.84
C HIS A 160 9.12 -2.56 4.28
N LEU A 161 8.27 -1.71 4.84
CA LEU A 161 8.26 -0.28 4.53
C LEU A 161 8.67 0.49 5.77
N LEU A 162 9.88 1.01 5.76
CA LEU A 162 10.42 1.87 6.80
C LEU A 162 10.24 3.34 6.38
N ASN A 163 10.06 4.22 7.36
CA ASN A 163 10.01 5.65 7.12
C ASN A 163 11.34 6.16 6.52
N GLU A 164 11.34 7.38 5.97
CA GLU A 164 12.56 8.02 5.46
C GLU A 164 13.58 8.30 6.59
N ASP A 165 13.12 8.42 7.85
CA ASP A 165 14.00 8.46 9.03
C ASP A 165 14.50 7.07 9.48
N GLY A 166 14.10 6.00 8.78
CA GLY A 166 14.43 4.60 9.04
C GLY A 166 13.57 3.92 10.10
N SER A 167 12.67 4.64 10.77
CA SER A 167 11.82 4.06 11.81
C SER A 167 10.67 3.24 11.23
N VAL A 168 10.22 2.22 11.96
CA VAL A 168 9.00 1.47 11.67
C VAL A 168 7.77 2.25 12.17
N SER A 169 6.74 2.32 11.32
CA SER A 169 5.41 2.84 11.70
C SER A 169 4.32 1.83 11.29
N PRO A 170 3.81 1.00 12.23
CA PRO A 170 2.75 0.04 11.93
C PRO A 170 1.45 0.70 11.45
N GLY A 171 0.60 -0.09 10.78
CA GLY A 171 -0.70 0.34 10.29
C GLY A 171 -0.68 0.95 8.90
N TRP A 172 -1.56 1.91 8.64
CA TRP A 172 -1.69 2.54 7.32
C TRP A 172 -0.47 3.40 6.97
N ALA A 173 0.09 3.15 5.80
CA ALA A 173 1.19 3.94 5.22
C ALA A 173 0.88 4.32 3.78
N GLU A 174 1.42 5.46 3.33
CA GLU A 174 1.29 5.91 1.94
C GLU A 174 2.68 6.25 1.38
N LYS A 175 2.97 5.75 0.17
CA LYS A 175 4.19 6.03 -0.57
C LYS A 175 3.87 6.10 -2.06
N ASP A 176 4.32 7.16 -2.73
CA ASP A 176 4.11 7.38 -4.16
C ASP A 176 2.62 7.31 -4.58
N GLY A 177 1.71 7.80 -3.73
CA GLY A 177 0.26 7.76 -3.95
C GLY A 177 -0.37 6.36 -3.81
N LYS A 178 0.40 5.37 -3.36
CA LYS A 178 -0.05 4.00 -3.10
C LYS A 178 -0.17 3.78 -1.60
N LYS A 179 -1.24 3.10 -1.19
CA LYS A 179 -1.48 2.76 0.21
C LYS A 179 -1.03 1.34 0.53
N TYR A 180 -0.48 1.19 1.73
CA TYR A 180 0.01 -0.05 2.29
C TYR A 180 -0.58 -0.22 3.69
N TYR A 181 -0.60 -1.45 4.19
CA TYR A 181 -0.88 -1.72 5.59
C TYR A 181 0.23 -2.57 6.18
N LEU A 182 0.86 -2.06 7.22
CA LEU A 182 2.07 -2.61 7.82
C LEU A 182 1.72 -3.30 9.14
N ASP A 183 2.34 -4.45 9.40
CA ASP A 183 2.28 -5.08 10.72
C ASP A 183 3.19 -4.37 11.73
N GLU A 184 3.23 -4.88 12.96
CA GLU A 184 4.04 -4.33 14.07
C GLU A 184 5.56 -4.29 13.79
N THR A 185 6.04 -5.02 12.79
CA THR A 185 7.45 -5.00 12.38
C THR A 185 7.69 -4.16 11.13
N GLY A 186 6.65 -3.55 10.57
CA GLY A 186 6.74 -2.78 9.32
C GLY A 186 6.63 -3.64 8.07
N THR A 187 6.28 -4.93 8.19
CA THR A 187 6.10 -5.82 7.05
C THR A 187 4.85 -5.41 6.27
N ILE A 188 4.95 -5.31 4.94
CA ILE A 188 3.77 -5.03 4.12
C ILE A 188 2.79 -6.21 4.15
N SER A 189 1.50 -5.89 4.27
CA SER A 189 0.42 -6.88 4.15
C SER A 189 0.18 -7.25 2.68
N THR A 190 -0.20 -8.51 2.46
CA THR A 190 -0.64 -9.04 1.16
C THR A 190 -1.91 -9.88 1.33
N GLY A 191 -2.71 -9.98 0.26
CA GLY A 191 -4.00 -10.66 0.25
C GLY A 191 -5.09 -9.91 1.03
N PHE A 192 -6.15 -10.64 1.42
CA PHE A 192 -7.25 -10.08 2.20
C PHE A 192 -6.85 -9.76 3.64
N ARG A 193 -7.30 -8.61 4.14
CA ARG A 193 -7.11 -8.17 5.53
C ARG A 193 -8.35 -7.46 6.04
N ASP A 194 -8.77 -7.82 7.25
CA ASP A 194 -9.82 -7.10 7.97
C ASP A 194 -9.18 -6.04 8.87
N ILE A 195 -9.53 -4.79 8.63
CA ILE A 195 -8.99 -3.61 9.31
C ILE A 195 -10.17 -2.73 9.69
N ASP A 196 -10.36 -2.51 10.99
CA ASP A 196 -11.44 -1.68 11.55
C ASP A 196 -12.85 -2.04 11.02
N GLY A 197 -13.12 -3.34 10.88
CA GLY A 197 -14.42 -3.86 10.43
C GLY A 197 -14.65 -3.78 8.92
N LYS A 198 -13.65 -3.36 8.13
CA LYS A 198 -13.68 -3.40 6.67
C LYS A 198 -12.66 -4.41 6.15
N THR A 199 -13.02 -5.13 5.09
CA THR A 199 -12.09 -6.03 4.41
C THR A 199 -11.42 -5.31 3.25
N TYR A 200 -10.10 -5.32 3.20
CA TYR A 200 -9.26 -4.79 2.12
C TYR A 200 -8.53 -5.92 1.41
N PHE A 201 -8.03 -5.66 0.21
CA PHE A 201 -7.14 -6.57 -0.51
C PHE A 201 -5.84 -5.84 -0.85
N PHE A 202 -4.71 -6.40 -0.44
CA PHE A 202 -3.37 -5.90 -0.77
C PHE A 202 -2.74 -6.82 -1.82
N ARG A 203 -2.24 -6.24 -2.91
CA ARG A 203 -1.57 -6.99 -3.99
C ARG A 203 -0.24 -7.57 -3.49
N GLU A 204 0.41 -8.39 -4.31
CA GLU A 204 1.70 -9.00 -3.95
C GLU A 204 2.81 -7.96 -3.68
N ASP A 205 2.73 -6.78 -4.32
CA ASP A 205 3.62 -5.64 -4.06
C ASP A 205 3.24 -4.83 -2.82
N GLY A 206 2.23 -5.29 -2.05
CA GLY A 206 1.69 -4.64 -0.85
C GLY A 206 0.74 -3.48 -1.11
N THR A 207 0.49 -3.12 -2.37
CA THR A 207 -0.41 -2.00 -2.67
C THR A 207 -1.86 -2.37 -2.45
N MET A 208 -2.60 -1.50 -1.77
CA MET A 208 -4.04 -1.65 -1.60
C MET A 208 -4.74 -1.62 -2.97
N ALA A 209 -5.62 -2.58 -3.20
CA ALA A 209 -6.40 -2.66 -4.42
C ALA A 209 -7.68 -1.82 -4.33
N THR A 210 -8.06 -1.29 -5.48
CA THR A 210 -9.35 -0.67 -5.80
C THR A 210 -9.83 -1.24 -7.12
N GLY A 211 -11.13 -1.22 -7.38
CA GLY A 211 -11.78 -1.84 -8.53
C GLY A 211 -11.80 -3.37 -8.43
N TRP A 212 -11.95 -4.02 -9.58
CA TRP A 212 -11.99 -5.48 -9.67
C TRP A 212 -10.65 -6.13 -9.35
N ILE A 213 -10.70 -7.18 -8.53
CA ILE A 213 -9.59 -8.10 -8.28
C ILE A 213 -10.04 -9.54 -8.45
N SER A 214 -9.06 -10.41 -8.72
CA SER A 214 -9.25 -11.87 -8.74
C SER A 214 -8.48 -12.51 -7.59
N SER A 215 -9.10 -13.46 -6.91
CA SER A 215 -8.45 -14.29 -5.90
C SER A 215 -8.90 -15.73 -6.09
N GLY A 216 -7.99 -16.58 -6.58
CA GLY A 216 -8.34 -17.92 -7.06
C GLY A 216 -9.26 -17.85 -8.28
N SER A 217 -10.38 -18.59 -8.23
CA SER A 217 -11.43 -18.57 -9.27
C SER A 217 -12.43 -17.43 -9.13
N ASP A 218 -12.39 -16.71 -8.00
CA ASP A 218 -13.42 -15.76 -7.62
C ASP A 218 -12.97 -14.33 -7.92
N ARG A 219 -13.93 -13.47 -8.28
CA ARG A 219 -13.73 -12.04 -8.48
C ARG A 219 -14.45 -11.25 -7.40
N TYR A 220 -13.84 -10.14 -7.00
CA TYR A 220 -14.34 -9.24 -5.97
C TYR A 220 -14.18 -7.80 -6.46
N TYR A 221 -15.02 -6.91 -5.95
CA TYR A 221 -14.88 -5.47 -6.19
C TYR A 221 -14.43 -4.77 -4.91
N MET A 222 -13.37 -3.99 -5.02
CA MET A 222 -12.85 -3.13 -3.96
C MET A 222 -13.27 -1.70 -4.27
N ASP A 223 -14.01 -1.04 -3.39
CA ASP A 223 -14.51 0.31 -3.60
C ASP A 223 -13.35 1.34 -3.68
N ALA A 224 -13.68 2.60 -3.97
CA ALA A 224 -12.68 3.66 -4.11
C ALA A 224 -11.87 3.92 -2.82
N ASP A 225 -12.43 3.60 -1.65
CA ASP A 225 -11.72 3.65 -0.37
C ASP A 225 -10.94 2.36 -0.08
N GLY A 226 -11.03 1.35 -0.94
CA GLY A 226 -10.39 0.04 -0.84
C GLY A 226 -11.22 -1.02 -0.11
N ALA A 227 -12.41 -0.70 0.40
CA ALA A 227 -13.25 -1.66 1.11
C ALA A 227 -13.90 -2.66 0.15
N LYS A 228 -14.00 -3.94 0.54
CA LYS A 228 -14.64 -4.98 -0.26
C LYS A 228 -16.15 -4.76 -0.32
N ALA A 229 -16.69 -4.56 -1.52
CA ALA A 229 -18.12 -4.43 -1.73
C ALA A 229 -18.85 -5.76 -1.44
N THR A 230 -20.05 -5.68 -0.89
CA THR A 230 -20.94 -6.83 -0.64
C THR A 230 -22.39 -6.42 -0.87
N ASN A 231 -23.21 -7.35 -1.38
CA ASN A 231 -24.62 -7.10 -1.72
C ASN A 231 -24.83 -5.83 -2.55
N ALA A 232 -23.99 -5.63 -3.58
CA ALA A 232 -23.90 -4.36 -4.28
C ALA A 232 -23.90 -4.55 -5.80
N TRP A 233 -24.59 -3.62 -6.48
CA TRP A 233 -24.47 -3.44 -7.92
C TRP A 233 -23.21 -2.65 -8.25
N ILE A 234 -22.43 -3.16 -9.20
CA ILE A 234 -21.21 -2.52 -9.70
C ILE A 234 -21.43 -2.15 -11.17
N ASP A 235 -21.49 -0.85 -11.44
CA ASP A 235 -21.66 -0.29 -12.79
C ASP A 235 -20.33 0.30 -13.28
N GLU A 236 -19.66 -0.38 -14.21
CA GLU A 236 -18.37 0.05 -14.74
C GLU A 236 -18.25 -0.24 -16.24
N GLY A 237 -17.75 0.71 -17.03
CA GLY A 237 -17.57 0.50 -18.48
C GLY A 237 -18.86 0.25 -19.26
N GLY A 238 -20.02 0.65 -18.75
CA GLY A 238 -21.33 0.36 -19.33
C GLY A 238 -21.83 -1.07 -19.08
N GLN A 239 -21.12 -1.82 -18.25
CA GLN A 239 -21.50 -3.16 -17.82
C GLN A 239 -21.95 -3.10 -16.36
N ARG A 240 -22.99 -3.88 -16.05
CA ARG A 240 -23.55 -4.01 -14.70
C ARG A 240 -23.26 -5.40 -14.18
N HIS A 241 -22.66 -5.48 -13.01
CA HIS A 241 -22.34 -6.69 -12.28
C HIS A 241 -22.98 -6.64 -10.89
N TYR A 242 -23.02 -7.77 -10.19
CA TYR A 242 -23.47 -7.84 -8.81
C TYR A 242 -22.47 -8.64 -7.97
N VAL A 243 -22.13 -8.15 -6.80
CA VAL A 243 -21.37 -8.90 -5.80
C VAL A 243 -22.28 -9.36 -4.66
N GLY A 244 -22.19 -10.64 -4.31
CA GLY A 244 -23.01 -11.27 -3.28
C GLY A 244 -22.66 -10.84 -1.86
N SER A 245 -23.30 -11.46 -0.87
CA SER A 245 -23.05 -11.19 0.55
C SER A 245 -21.64 -11.57 1.01
N ASP A 246 -21.02 -12.53 0.34
CA ASP A 246 -19.62 -12.90 0.54
C ASP A 246 -18.65 -11.98 -0.24
N GLY A 247 -19.18 -11.08 -1.06
CA GLY A 247 -18.45 -10.16 -1.93
C GLY A 247 -18.00 -10.76 -3.26
N LYS A 248 -18.35 -12.02 -3.54
CA LYS A 248 -18.00 -12.65 -4.82
C LYS A 248 -18.90 -12.15 -5.94
N GLU A 249 -18.33 -11.97 -7.12
CA GLU A 249 -19.07 -11.70 -8.34
C GLU A 249 -20.08 -12.83 -8.59
N ALA A 250 -21.35 -12.45 -8.69
CA ALA A 250 -22.43 -13.39 -8.94
C ALA A 250 -22.53 -13.73 -10.43
N LYS A 251 -22.99 -14.94 -10.70
CA LYS A 251 -23.25 -15.46 -12.05
C LYS A 251 -24.58 -16.22 -12.06
N GLY A 252 -25.20 -16.27 -13.23
CA GLY A 252 -26.52 -16.88 -13.39
C GLY A 252 -27.63 -16.08 -12.74
N TRP A 253 -28.68 -16.78 -12.31
CA TRP A 253 -29.87 -16.16 -11.73
C TRP A 253 -29.63 -15.70 -10.28
N ILE A 254 -29.90 -14.43 -10.00
CA ILE A 254 -29.91 -13.85 -8.66
C ILE A 254 -31.24 -13.16 -8.37
N THR A 255 -31.55 -12.97 -7.09
CA THR A 255 -32.67 -12.15 -6.64
C THR A 255 -32.15 -10.98 -5.80
N VAL A 256 -32.52 -9.76 -6.19
CA VAL A 256 -32.17 -8.52 -5.48
C VAL A 256 -33.45 -7.71 -5.32
N ASP A 257 -33.79 -7.35 -4.08
CA ASP A 257 -35.02 -6.62 -3.73
C ASP A 257 -36.31 -7.21 -4.34
N GLY A 258 -36.40 -8.56 -4.34
CA GLY A 258 -37.54 -9.30 -4.87
C GLY A 258 -37.63 -9.36 -6.40
N LYS A 259 -36.68 -8.76 -7.12
CA LYS A 259 -36.56 -8.86 -8.58
C LYS A 259 -35.50 -9.89 -8.97
N GLN A 260 -35.78 -10.67 -10.02
CA GLN A 260 -34.82 -11.62 -10.57
C GLN A 260 -33.97 -10.98 -11.66
N TYR A 261 -32.69 -11.29 -11.68
CA TYR A 261 -31.72 -10.85 -12.70
C TYR A 261 -30.91 -12.06 -13.14
N TYR A 262 -30.50 -12.06 -14.42
CA TYR A 262 -29.57 -13.06 -14.93
C TYR A 262 -28.24 -12.38 -15.27
N LEU A 263 -27.16 -12.89 -14.69
CA LEU A 263 -25.79 -12.49 -14.97
C LEU A 263 -25.15 -13.56 -15.85
N SER A 264 -24.45 -13.16 -16.91
CA SER A 264 -23.73 -14.08 -17.79
C SER A 264 -22.58 -14.79 -17.07
N GLU A 265 -21.87 -15.68 -17.77
CA GLU A 265 -20.66 -16.32 -17.24
C GLU A 265 -19.53 -15.32 -16.98
N GLU A 266 -19.56 -14.16 -17.62
CA GLU A 266 -18.70 -13.00 -17.39
C GLU A 266 -19.22 -12.06 -16.29
N GLY A 267 -20.33 -12.40 -15.63
CA GLY A 267 -20.91 -11.63 -14.53
C GLY A 267 -21.74 -10.42 -14.98
N ILE A 268 -22.05 -10.29 -16.27
CA ILE A 268 -22.73 -9.10 -16.81
C ILE A 268 -24.24 -9.34 -16.84
N VAL A 269 -25.03 -8.38 -16.34
CA VAL A 269 -26.50 -8.43 -16.40
C VAL A 269 -27.00 -8.50 -17.84
N GLY A 270 -27.98 -9.37 -18.08
CA GLY A 270 -28.64 -9.53 -19.38
C GLY A 270 -29.16 -8.21 -19.94
N SER A 271 -28.96 -8.00 -21.25
CA SER A 271 -29.50 -6.83 -21.95
C SER A 271 -31.02 -6.90 -22.06
N SER A 272 -31.66 -5.74 -22.17
CA SER A 272 -33.10 -5.66 -22.38
C SER A 272 -33.55 -6.42 -23.64
N GLY A 273 -34.64 -7.16 -23.51
CA GLY A 273 -35.28 -7.89 -24.60
C GLY A 273 -35.46 -9.37 -24.29
N TRP A 274 -35.77 -10.15 -25.32
CA TRP A 274 -35.92 -11.59 -25.20
C TRP A 274 -34.58 -12.27 -24.94
N MET A 275 -34.52 -13.09 -23.91
CA MET A 275 -33.35 -13.88 -23.53
C MET A 275 -33.74 -15.35 -23.48
N GLN A 276 -32.93 -16.21 -24.10
CA GLN A 276 -33.10 -17.65 -24.06
C GLN A 276 -32.06 -18.27 -23.12
N GLN A 277 -32.49 -19.16 -22.23
CA GLN A 277 -31.63 -19.99 -21.39
C GLN A 277 -32.11 -21.44 -21.49
N GLY A 278 -31.34 -22.28 -22.19
CA GLY A 278 -31.78 -23.61 -22.57
C GLY A 278 -33.00 -23.58 -23.50
N ASP A 279 -34.05 -24.31 -23.13
CA ASP A 279 -35.35 -24.36 -23.83
C ASP A 279 -36.34 -23.28 -23.38
N LYS A 280 -35.96 -22.46 -22.38
CA LYS A 280 -36.82 -21.45 -21.77
C LYS A 280 -36.51 -20.06 -22.30
N TRP A 281 -37.58 -19.29 -22.48
CA TRP A 281 -37.51 -17.88 -22.88
C TRP A 281 -37.97 -16.98 -21.74
N TYR A 282 -37.26 -15.87 -21.58
CA TYR A 282 -37.49 -14.83 -20.59
C TYR A 282 -37.53 -13.49 -21.31
N PHE A 283 -38.13 -12.48 -20.70
CA PHE A 283 -38.03 -11.10 -21.18
C PHE A 283 -37.36 -10.23 -20.12
N ILE A 284 -36.25 -9.61 -20.48
CA ILE A 284 -35.47 -8.74 -19.60
C ILE A 284 -35.87 -7.28 -19.82
N ALA A 285 -36.29 -6.62 -18.75
CA ALA A 285 -36.67 -5.22 -18.75
C ALA A 285 -35.44 -4.29 -18.90
N SER A 286 -35.68 -3.00 -19.10
CA SER A 286 -34.59 -2.01 -19.26
C SER A 286 -33.74 -1.82 -18.00
N ASP A 287 -34.26 -2.16 -16.82
CA ASP A 287 -33.49 -2.16 -15.56
C ASP A 287 -32.68 -3.45 -15.35
N GLY A 288 -32.77 -4.41 -16.28
CA GLY A 288 -32.11 -5.73 -16.23
C GLY A 288 -32.93 -6.81 -15.52
N SER A 289 -34.07 -6.47 -14.92
CA SER A 289 -34.90 -7.46 -14.21
C SER A 289 -35.71 -8.33 -15.18
N SER A 290 -35.97 -9.57 -14.79
CA SER A 290 -36.84 -10.50 -15.52
C SER A 290 -38.30 -10.15 -15.31
N VAL A 291 -39.03 -9.98 -16.41
CA VAL A 291 -40.47 -9.68 -16.41
C VAL A 291 -41.27 -10.92 -16.03
N THR A 292 -42.32 -10.72 -15.23
CA THR A 292 -43.28 -11.76 -14.84
C THR A 292 -44.71 -11.31 -15.15
N GLY A 293 -45.63 -12.25 -15.31
CA GLY A 293 -47.04 -11.98 -15.59
C GLY A 293 -47.35 -11.58 -17.03
N LEU A 294 -48.53 -10.98 -17.24
CA LEU A 294 -48.95 -10.44 -18.54
C LEU A 294 -48.18 -9.15 -18.85
N PHE A 295 -47.56 -9.09 -20.02
CA PHE A 295 -46.91 -7.88 -20.48
C PHE A 295 -47.02 -7.72 -22.01
N GLU A 296 -46.84 -6.48 -22.47
CA GLU A 296 -46.89 -6.10 -23.87
C GLU A 296 -45.49 -5.76 -24.38
N ASN A 297 -45.16 -6.25 -25.56
CA ASN A 297 -43.95 -5.90 -26.28
C ASN A 297 -44.23 -5.85 -27.79
N GLN A 298 -44.03 -4.66 -28.38
CA GLN A 298 -44.18 -4.41 -29.82
C GLN A 298 -45.57 -4.78 -30.38
N GLY A 299 -46.62 -4.39 -29.67
CA GLY A 299 -48.03 -4.61 -30.05
C GLY A 299 -48.54 -6.03 -29.79
N LYS A 300 -47.74 -6.87 -29.13
CA LYS A 300 -48.07 -8.27 -28.83
C LYS A 300 -48.02 -8.50 -27.33
N TRP A 301 -48.98 -9.26 -26.84
CA TRP A 301 -49.08 -9.61 -25.42
C TRP A 301 -48.56 -11.03 -25.19
N TYR A 302 -47.88 -11.20 -24.08
CA TYR A 302 -47.21 -12.43 -23.68
C TYR A 302 -47.47 -12.68 -22.19
N PHE A 303 -47.20 -13.89 -21.73
CA PHE A 303 -47.25 -14.24 -20.30
C PHE A 303 -45.97 -14.93 -19.87
N LEU A 304 -45.30 -14.37 -18.86
CA LEU A 304 -44.19 -15.02 -18.15
C LEU A 304 -44.69 -15.55 -16.80
N THR A 305 -44.20 -16.71 -16.36
CA THR A 305 -44.51 -17.22 -15.01
C THR A 305 -43.90 -16.34 -13.93
N ALA A 306 -44.16 -16.68 -12.65
CA ALA A 306 -43.47 -16.08 -11.51
C ALA A 306 -41.93 -16.25 -11.56
N ASP A 307 -41.45 -17.30 -12.24
CA ASP A 307 -40.02 -17.53 -12.50
C ASP A 307 -39.54 -16.86 -13.81
N GLY A 308 -40.38 -16.04 -14.45
CA GLY A 308 -40.04 -15.31 -15.67
C GLY A 308 -40.10 -16.13 -16.96
N VAL A 309 -40.63 -17.36 -16.94
CA VAL A 309 -40.60 -18.27 -18.10
C VAL A 309 -41.81 -18.08 -19.01
N LEU A 310 -41.58 -17.94 -20.31
CA LEU A 310 -42.60 -17.72 -21.32
C LEU A 310 -43.53 -18.92 -21.50
N GLN A 311 -44.83 -18.67 -21.34
CA GLN A 311 -45.87 -19.69 -21.41
C GLN A 311 -46.50 -19.85 -22.79
N GLU A 312 -47.11 -21.02 -22.98
CA GLU A 312 -48.00 -21.39 -24.08
C GLU A 312 -49.26 -22.01 -23.47
N GLY A 313 -50.41 -21.81 -24.09
CA GLY A 313 -51.68 -22.38 -23.63
C GLY A 313 -52.36 -21.56 -22.54
N TRP A 314 -53.09 -22.24 -21.66
CA TRP A 314 -53.92 -21.61 -20.64
C TRP A 314 -53.08 -20.99 -19.51
N VAL A 315 -53.37 -19.74 -19.16
CA VAL A 315 -52.78 -19.05 -18.01
C VAL A 315 -53.85 -18.31 -17.23
N GLU A 316 -53.58 -18.05 -15.96
CA GLU A 316 -54.45 -17.27 -15.08
C GLU A 316 -53.69 -16.08 -14.49
N SER A 317 -54.32 -14.91 -14.48
CA SER A 317 -53.76 -13.69 -13.90
C SER A 317 -54.88 -12.82 -13.34
N ASN A 318 -54.74 -12.39 -12.08
CA ASN A 318 -55.72 -11.57 -11.37
C ASN A 318 -57.16 -12.14 -11.43
N GLY A 319 -57.30 -13.46 -11.27
CA GLY A 319 -58.60 -14.16 -11.30
C GLY A 319 -59.24 -14.28 -12.69
N LYS A 320 -58.55 -13.85 -13.75
CA LYS A 320 -58.99 -13.99 -15.15
C LYS A 320 -58.17 -15.05 -15.86
N LYS A 321 -58.81 -15.82 -16.73
CA LYS A 321 -58.15 -16.81 -17.59
C LYS A 321 -57.85 -16.23 -18.96
N TYR A 322 -56.71 -16.62 -19.52
CA TYR A 322 -56.22 -16.19 -20.81
C TYR A 322 -55.69 -17.42 -21.56
N TYR A 323 -55.54 -17.30 -22.88
CA TYR A 323 -54.93 -18.35 -23.70
C TYR A 323 -53.86 -17.78 -24.61
N LEU A 324 -52.68 -18.40 -24.56
CA LEU A 324 -51.52 -18.08 -25.37
C LEU A 324 -51.43 -19.11 -26.50
N ALA A 325 -51.35 -18.65 -27.74
CA ALA A 325 -51.03 -19.51 -28.89
C ALA A 325 -49.92 -18.87 -29.73
N ASN A 326 -48.97 -19.67 -30.21
CA ASN A 326 -47.74 -19.16 -30.81
C ASN A 326 -47.05 -18.12 -29.90
N LYS A 327 -47.06 -18.40 -28.59
CA LYS A 327 -46.53 -17.59 -27.49
C LYS A 327 -47.21 -16.24 -27.26
N GLN A 328 -48.31 -15.94 -27.94
CA GLN A 328 -48.98 -14.64 -27.87
C GLN A 328 -50.41 -14.76 -27.36
N LEU A 329 -50.87 -13.72 -26.67
CA LEU A 329 -52.22 -13.65 -26.12
C LEU A 329 -53.27 -13.65 -27.23
N MET A 330 -54.27 -14.53 -27.08
CA MET A 330 -55.36 -14.64 -28.03
C MET A 330 -56.54 -13.72 -27.66
N THR A 331 -57.18 -13.18 -28.70
CA THR A 331 -58.45 -12.43 -28.62
C THR A 331 -59.42 -12.96 -29.67
N GLY A 332 -60.72 -12.73 -29.45
CA GLY A 332 -61.81 -13.20 -30.30
C GLY A 332 -62.10 -14.70 -30.18
N TRP A 333 -62.83 -15.24 -31.17
CA TRP A 333 -63.19 -16.66 -31.24
C TRP A 333 -61.96 -17.54 -31.45
N ARG A 334 -61.82 -18.60 -30.65
CA ARG A 334 -60.74 -19.60 -30.79
C ARG A 334 -61.27 -21.00 -30.52
N LYS A 335 -60.88 -21.94 -31.38
CA LYS A 335 -61.08 -23.37 -31.14
C LYS A 335 -59.85 -23.94 -30.43
N ILE A 336 -60.05 -24.55 -29.27
CA ILE A 336 -58.99 -25.14 -28.45
C ILE A 336 -59.44 -26.57 -28.11
N GLY A 337 -58.75 -27.56 -28.68
CA GLY A 337 -59.27 -28.93 -28.74
C GLY A 337 -60.61 -28.99 -29.47
N ASP A 338 -61.61 -29.63 -28.87
CA ASP A 338 -62.96 -29.76 -29.45
C ASP A 338 -63.92 -28.63 -29.05
N LYS A 339 -63.48 -27.69 -28.22
CA LYS A 339 -64.31 -26.62 -27.68
C LYS A 339 -64.02 -25.28 -28.36
N GLN A 340 -65.06 -24.46 -28.52
CA GLN A 340 -64.94 -23.06 -28.94
C GLN A 340 -65.01 -22.15 -27.73
N TYR A 341 -64.15 -21.14 -27.69
CA TYR A 341 -64.06 -20.12 -26.66
C TYR A 341 -64.05 -18.74 -27.31
N TYR A 342 -64.46 -17.73 -26.56
CA TYR A 342 -64.29 -16.33 -26.95
C TYR A 342 -63.41 -15.62 -25.92
N PHE A 343 -62.39 -14.92 -26.41
CA PHE A 343 -61.53 -14.06 -25.59
C PHE A 343 -61.86 -12.59 -25.89
N ASN A 344 -62.08 -11.81 -24.84
CA ASN A 344 -62.38 -10.39 -24.93
C ASN A 344 -61.20 -9.60 -25.53
N LYS A 345 -61.41 -8.30 -25.81
CA LYS A 345 -60.34 -7.43 -26.34
C LYS A 345 -59.14 -7.30 -25.38
N ASP A 346 -59.37 -7.44 -24.07
CA ASP A 346 -58.30 -7.51 -23.05
C ASP A 346 -57.67 -8.91 -22.93
N GLY A 347 -58.08 -9.85 -23.79
CA GLY A 347 -57.63 -11.24 -23.83
C GLY A 347 -58.26 -12.15 -22.77
N SER A 348 -59.10 -11.63 -21.87
CA SER A 348 -59.76 -12.45 -20.86
C SER A 348 -60.79 -13.39 -21.49
N MET A 349 -60.84 -14.64 -21.02
CA MET A 349 -61.84 -15.62 -21.45
C MET A 349 -63.23 -15.17 -21.02
N ALA A 350 -64.16 -15.09 -21.97
CA ALA A 350 -65.54 -14.73 -21.71
C ALA A 350 -66.33 -15.90 -21.10
N THR A 351 -67.25 -15.56 -20.21
CA THR A 351 -68.30 -16.45 -19.68
C THR A 351 -69.63 -15.70 -19.69
N GLY A 352 -70.74 -16.43 -19.67
CA GLY A 352 -72.08 -15.87 -19.78
C GLY A 352 -72.43 -15.43 -21.20
N TRP A 353 -73.41 -14.52 -21.31
CA TRP A 353 -73.85 -13.98 -22.59
C TRP A 353 -72.89 -12.93 -23.13
N ILE A 354 -72.49 -13.08 -24.40
CA ILE A 354 -71.77 -12.05 -25.15
C ILE A 354 -72.51 -11.77 -26.46
N THR A 355 -72.40 -10.53 -26.97
CA THR A 355 -72.97 -10.14 -28.26
C THR A 355 -71.87 -9.68 -29.20
N ILE A 356 -71.80 -10.27 -30.39
CA ILE A 356 -70.81 -9.98 -31.43
C ILE A 356 -71.56 -9.79 -32.74
N ASP A 357 -71.39 -8.64 -33.37
CA ASP A 357 -72.02 -8.30 -34.67
C ASP A 357 -73.53 -8.59 -34.71
N GLY A 358 -74.24 -8.32 -33.60
CA GLY A 358 -75.70 -8.52 -33.48
C GLY A 358 -76.15 -9.95 -33.14
N VAL A 359 -75.23 -10.89 -32.95
CA VAL A 359 -75.53 -12.27 -32.53
C VAL A 359 -75.10 -12.48 -31.09
N SER A 360 -76.00 -13.01 -30.27
CA SER A 360 -75.74 -13.34 -28.86
C SER A 360 -75.39 -14.82 -28.70
N TYR A 361 -74.30 -15.07 -27.97
CA TYR A 361 -73.75 -16.40 -27.71
C TYR A 361 -73.65 -16.60 -26.19
N PHE A 362 -73.98 -17.80 -25.71
CA PHE A 362 -73.78 -18.15 -24.31
C PHE A 362 -72.51 -19.01 -24.13
N LEU A 363 -71.60 -18.53 -23.29
CA LEU A 363 -70.36 -19.21 -22.92
C LEU A 363 -70.54 -19.77 -21.51
N LYS A 364 -70.34 -21.07 -21.34
CA LYS A 364 -70.51 -21.74 -20.04
C LYS A 364 -69.45 -21.26 -19.02
N GLU A 365 -69.57 -21.68 -17.76
CA GLU A 365 -68.58 -21.35 -16.72
C GLU A 365 -67.16 -21.82 -17.06
N ASP A 366 -67.04 -22.93 -17.80
CA ASP A 366 -65.75 -23.41 -18.31
C ASP A 366 -65.24 -22.61 -19.53
N GLY A 367 -65.98 -21.59 -19.96
CA GLY A 367 -65.71 -20.70 -21.09
C GLY A 367 -66.11 -21.26 -22.45
N SER A 368 -66.57 -22.51 -22.53
CA SER A 368 -66.89 -23.12 -23.82
C SER A 368 -68.29 -22.70 -24.32
N LEU A 369 -68.39 -22.45 -25.62
CA LEU A 369 -69.63 -22.10 -26.30
C LEU A 369 -70.69 -23.19 -26.13
N ASP A 370 -71.86 -22.79 -25.68
CA ASP A 370 -73.07 -23.59 -25.80
C ASP A 370 -73.66 -23.43 -27.21
N THR A 371 -73.46 -24.44 -28.06
CA THR A 371 -73.94 -24.42 -29.45
C THR A 371 -75.46 -24.49 -29.56
N THR A 372 -76.18 -24.79 -28.48
CA THR A 372 -77.65 -24.83 -28.45
C THR A 372 -78.28 -23.48 -28.08
N ALA A 373 -77.48 -22.54 -27.57
CA ALA A 373 -77.92 -21.24 -27.05
C ALA A 373 -77.35 -20.07 -27.87
N ILE A 374 -77.70 -20.00 -29.16
CA ILE A 374 -77.36 -18.91 -30.07
C ILE A 374 -78.63 -18.13 -30.43
N GLN A 375 -78.63 -16.82 -30.21
CA GLN A 375 -79.78 -15.93 -30.47
C GLN A 375 -79.37 -14.83 -31.46
N GLN A 376 -80.12 -14.62 -32.54
CA GLN A 376 -79.97 -13.44 -33.38
C GLN A 376 -80.74 -12.28 -32.74
N ALA A 377 -80.19 -11.06 -32.74
CA ALA A 377 -80.96 -9.89 -32.39
C ALA A 377 -82.21 -9.85 -33.30
N GLY A 378 -83.40 -9.92 -32.69
CA GLY A 378 -84.66 -9.85 -33.41
C GLY A 378 -84.72 -8.55 -34.21
N ASN A 379 -85.15 -8.68 -35.47
CA ASN A 379 -85.48 -7.58 -36.37
C ASN A 379 -86.42 -6.56 -35.72
#